data_AF-A0A7J2VD83-F1
#
_entry.id   AF-A0A7J2VD83-F1
#
_cell.length_a   1.000
_cell.length_b   1.000
_cell.length_c   1.000
_cell.angle_alpha   90.00
_cell.angle_beta   90.00
_cell.angle_gamma   90.00
#
_symmetry.space_group_name_H-M   'P 1'
#
loop_
_entity.id
_entity.type
_entity.pdbx_description
1 polymer ?
#
loop_
_entity_poly.entity_id
_entity_poly.type
_entity_poly.pdbx_seq_one_letter_code
_entity_poly.pdbx_strand_id
1 'polypeptide(L)' 'MVTRSELKILESYELFGELRYRVCVQGTNIVVNVKASNPEEALDRALEILSSIGLSDESLSKLRELVGKNTRC' A
#
# COMPACT_ATOMS: atom_id res chain seq x y z
N MET A 1 3.60 12.85 2.60
CA MET A 1 3.21 11.58 3.21
C MET A 1 2.42 10.80 2.17
N VAL A 2 2.32 9.47 2.28
CA VAL A 2 1.49 8.68 1.35
C VAL A 2 0.04 9.16 1.46
N THR A 3 -0.56 9.49 0.32
CA THR A 3 -1.97 9.87 0.23
C THR A 3 -2.82 8.70 -0.27
N ARG A 4 -4.14 8.72 0.02
CA ARG A 4 -5.07 7.67 -0.43
C ARG A 4 -5.08 7.50 -1.95
N SER A 5 -4.87 8.58 -2.69
CA SER A 5 -4.79 8.60 -4.16
C SER A 5 -3.60 7.81 -4.71
N GLU A 6 -2.55 7.65 -3.91
CA GLU A 6 -1.36 6.89 -4.26
C GLU A 6 -1.47 5.41 -3.85
N LEU A 7 -2.62 4.98 -3.33
CA LEU A 7 -2.85 3.59 -2.97
C LEU A 7 -3.73 2.89 -4.00
N LYS A 8 -3.35 1.67 -4.34
CA LYS A 8 -4.10 0.81 -5.27
C LYS A 8 -4.28 -0.57 -4.68
N ILE A 9 -5.53 -1.02 -4.56
CA ILE A 9 -5.83 -2.40 -4.20
C ILE A 9 -5.50 -3.29 -5.41
N LEU A 10 -4.65 -4.29 -5.19
CA LEU A 10 -4.26 -5.26 -6.20
C LEU A 10 -5.21 -6.45 -6.21
N GLU A 11 -5.48 -7.00 -5.04
CA GLU A 11 -6.35 -8.16 -4.86
C GLU A 11 -6.90 -8.22 -3.44
N SER A 12 -8.02 -8.91 -3.29
CA SER A 12 -8.53 -9.38 -2.00
C SER A 12 -8.48 -10.90 -1.98
N TYR A 13 -8.23 -11.45 -0.79
CA TYR A 13 -8.17 -12.89 -0.56
C TYR A 13 -8.60 -13.21 0.86
N GLU A 14 -9.07 -14.43 1.06
CA GLU A 14 -9.40 -14.94 2.38
C GLU A 14 -8.25 -15.81 2.88
N LEU A 15 -7.86 -15.64 4.13
CA LEU A 15 -6.85 -16.48 4.77
C LEU A 15 -7.26 -16.71 6.23
N PHE A 16 -7.42 -17.98 6.63
CA PHE A 16 -7.93 -18.37 7.95
C PHE A 16 -9.31 -17.77 8.31
N GLY A 17 -10.23 -17.67 7.34
CA GLY A 17 -11.55 -17.05 7.55
C GLY A 17 -11.52 -15.53 7.66
N GLU A 18 -10.37 -14.90 7.41
CA GLU A 18 -10.22 -13.45 7.46
C GLU A 18 -10.01 -12.88 6.06
N LEU A 19 -10.84 -11.91 5.70
CA LEU A 19 -10.68 -11.14 4.48
C LEU A 19 -9.47 -10.21 4.60
N ARG A 20 -8.58 -10.33 3.63
CA ARG A 20 -7.35 -9.54 3.50
C ARG A 20 -7.29 -8.88 2.13
N TYR A 21 -6.64 -7.73 2.10
CA TYR A 21 -6.43 -6.93 0.91
C TYR A 21 -4.94 -6.68 0.75
N ARG A 22 -4.47 -6.77 -0.49
CA ARG A 22 -3.13 -6.32 -0.87
C ARG A 22 -3.25 -4.94 -1.46
N VAL A 23 -2.69 -3.97 -0.76
CA VAL A 23 -2.69 -2.56 -1.15
C VAL A 23 -1.28 -2.18 -1.56
N CYS A 24 -1.11 -1.72 -2.78
CA CYS A 24 0.16 -1.23 -3.28
C CYS A 24 0.24 0.29 -3.22
N VAL A 25 1.43 0.80 -2.92
CA VAL A 25 1.77 2.22 -3.08
C VAL A 25 2.24 2.47 -4.50
N GLN A 26 1.51 3.32 -5.22
CA GLN A 26 1.75 3.63 -6.62
C GLN A 26 3.13 4.25 -6.86
N GLY A 27 3.75 3.83 -7.94
CA GLY A 27 5.12 4.19 -8.31
C GLY A 27 6.17 3.45 -7.45
N THR A 28 5.79 2.40 -6.73
CA THR A 28 6.73 1.61 -5.92
C THR A 28 6.39 0.13 -5.97
N ASN A 29 7.26 -0.72 -5.43
CA ASN A 29 6.96 -2.14 -5.23
C ASN A 29 6.51 -2.46 -3.80
N ILE A 30 6.11 -1.44 -3.03
CA ILE A 30 5.62 -1.62 -1.66
C ILE A 30 4.18 -2.13 -1.73
N VAL A 31 3.97 -3.33 -1.21
CA VAL A 31 2.64 -3.93 -1.03
C VAL A 31 2.42 -4.19 0.45
N VAL A 32 1.35 -3.62 0.97
CA VAL A 32 0.90 -3.79 2.35
C VAL A 32 -0.29 -4.75 2.35
N ASN A 33 -0.20 -5.80 3.14
CA ASN A 33 -1.29 -6.74 3.32
C ASN A 33 -2.05 -6.35 4.59
N VAL A 34 -3.33 -6.04 4.45
CA VAL A 34 -4.18 -5.58 5.55
C VAL A 34 -5.39 -6.47 5.69
N LYS A 35 -5.76 -6.79 6.93
CA LYS A 35 -7.06 -7.37 7.25
C LYS A 35 -8.09 -6.25 7.21
N ALA A 36 -9.15 -6.41 6.43
CA ALA A 36 -10.23 -5.44 6.34
C ALA A 36 -11.51 -6.14 5.88
N SER A 37 -12.66 -5.55 6.21
CA SER A 37 -13.98 -6.08 5.86
C SER A 37 -14.46 -5.55 4.50
N ASN A 38 -13.92 -4.43 4.06
CA ASN A 38 -14.25 -3.78 2.79
C ASN A 38 -13.03 -3.02 2.21
N PRO A 39 -13.08 -2.63 0.91
CA PRO A 39 -11.98 -1.92 0.26
C PRO A 39 -11.61 -0.58 0.89
N GLU A 40 -12.56 0.18 1.43
CA GLU A 40 -12.27 1.48 2.04
C GLU A 40 -11.47 1.32 3.34
N GLU A 41 -11.90 0.40 4.20
CA GLU A 41 -11.19 0.04 5.43
C GLU A 41 -9.77 -0.45 5.11
N ALA A 42 -9.59 -1.18 4.02
CA ALA A 42 -8.26 -1.63 3.59
C ALA A 42 -7.33 -0.46 3.26
N LEU A 43 -7.82 0.56 2.56
CA LEU A 43 -7.04 1.75 2.23
C LEU A 43 -6.67 2.54 3.48
N ASP A 44 -7.62 2.74 4.39
CA ASP A 44 -7.39 3.51 5.61
C ASP A 44 -6.38 2.81 6.53
N ARG A 45 -6.49 1.49 6.71
CA ARG A 45 -5.49 0.72 7.47
C ARG A 45 -4.11 0.70 6.80
N ALA A 46 -4.06 0.66 5.47
CA ALA A 46 -2.79 0.73 4.77
C ALA A 46 -2.11 2.09 4.98
N LEU A 47 -2.87 3.20 4.99
CA LEU A 47 -2.34 4.53 5.30
C LEU A 47 -1.81 4.64 6.73
N GLU A 48 -2.52 4.08 7.70
CA GLU A 48 -2.08 4.06 9.10
C GLU A 48 -0.74 3.33 9.24
N ILE A 49 -0.62 2.14 8.62
CA ILE A 49 0.62 1.36 8.64
C ILE A 49 1.76 2.15 7.98
N LEU A 50 1.54 2.70 6.78
CA LEU A 50 2.57 3.47 6.06
C LEU A 50 2.99 4.73 6.82
N SER A 51 2.06 5.38 7.51
CA SER A 51 2.34 6.53 8.37
C SER A 51 3.15 6.13 9.60
N SER A 52 2.82 5.00 10.24
CA SER A 52 3.54 4.50 11.42
C SER A 52 4.97 4.07 11.13
N ILE A 53 5.26 3.58 9.93
CA ILE A 53 6.60 3.20 9.47
C ILE A 53 7.46 4.45 9.18
N GLY A 54 6.85 5.63 9.09
CA GLY A 54 7.58 6.88 8.85
C GLY A 54 8.09 7.01 7.41
N LEU A 55 7.35 6.47 6.42
CA LEU A 55 7.65 6.69 5.01
C LEU A 55 7.49 8.17 4.66
N SER A 56 8.60 8.91 4.72
CA SER A 56 8.68 10.32 4.33
C SER A 56 8.57 10.48 2.81
N ASP A 57 8.18 11.68 2.38
CA ASP A 57 8.11 12.02 0.94
C ASP A 57 9.46 11.85 0.24
N GLU A 58 10.55 12.17 0.94
CA GLU A 58 11.90 11.98 0.43
C GLU A 58 12.21 10.49 0.20
N SER A 59 11.80 9.62 1.14
CA SER A 59 12.02 8.18 1.04
C SER A 59 11.21 7.57 -0.09
N LEU A 60 9.94 7.99 -0.24
CA LEU A 60 9.08 7.60 -1.36
C LEU A 60 9.63 8.03 -2.70
N SER A 61 10.15 9.26 -2.79
CA SER A 61 10.74 9.79 -4.02
C SER A 61 11.97 8.99 -4.44
N LYS A 62 12.87 8.71 -3.49
CA LYS A 62 14.04 7.84 -3.75
C LYS A 62 13.63 6.42 -4.17
N LEU A 63 12.60 5.86 -3.53
CA LEU A 63 12.07 4.54 -3.91
C LEU A 63 11.50 4.54 -5.34
N ARG A 64 10.78 5.60 -5.73
CA ARG A 64 10.25 5.77 -7.08
C ARG A 64 11.37 5.83 -8.12
N GLU A 65 12.44 6.56 -7.84
CA GLU A 65 13.62 6.63 -8.72
C GLU A 65 14.34 5.29 -8.84
N LEU A 66 14.56 4.59 -7.72
CA LEU A 66 15.24 3.30 -7.68
C LEU A 66 14.45 2.20 -8.39
N VAL A 67 13.13 2.17 -8.19
CA VAL A 67 12.26 1.16 -8.79
C VAL A 67 11.96 1.51 -10.26
N GLY A 68 11.82 2.79 -10.58
CA GLY A 68 11.73 3.32 -11.94
C GLY A 68 10.74 2.55 -12.83
N LYS A 69 11.24 1.99 -13.93
CA LYS A 69 10.46 1.21 -14.92
C LYS A 69 10.01 -0.17 -14.44
N ASN A 70 10.49 -0.65 -13.29
CA ASN A 70 10.15 -1.96 -12.74
C ASN A 70 9.04 -1.89 -11.67
N THR A 71 8.31 -0.78 -11.65
CA THR A 71 7.15 -0.57 -10.79
C THR A 71 6.03 -1.54 -11.21
N ARG A 72 5.59 -2.36 -10.27
CA ARG A 72 4.47 -3.30 -10.46
C ARG A 72 3.11 -2.62 -10.26
N CYS A 73 3.16 -1.43 -9.68
CA CYS A 73 2.13 -0.48 -9.38
C CYS A 73 2.85 0.84 -9.06
#